data_AF-A0A1Z5JRX5-F1
#
_entry.id   AF-A0A1Z5JRX5-F1
#
_cell.length_a   1.000
_cell.length_b   1.000
_cell.length_c   1.000
_cell.angle_alpha   90.00
_cell.angle_beta   90.00
_cell.angle_gamma   90.00
#
_symmetry.space_group_name_H-M   'P 1'
#
loop_
_entity.id
_entity.type
_entity.pdbx_description
1 polymer ?
#
loop_
_entity_poly.entity_id
_entity_poly.type
_entity_poly.pdbx_seq_one_letter_code
_entity_poly.pdbx_strand_id
1 'polypeptide(L)'
;MNEKRRQETEERSRDEPSTQILVKNPTHYQTKGTPNQAESQSALRSVEPQVYGRMAKKKPHSQQRKKGQFGDTDDPAEAFDALSEEHTIADSLGTYESAFEEDDLDGTIEDSDFWQVGTENDDQNNTAAARQSKLQDALEGLNEYASEKRATRREAKLRRAFKSLTQFADTRNFHEVIDTDLIRQAAFHAIRTGPPSEQYAACRVLEATSVVLGHDEEEWCQSLDRQLRSVIQTIQRATAVRMAALRAMCMSVLVNTAILHPDSATTEAWMDLCEEVAKPEWRNESVPPALRATALDCWGLLATGLSEFDLSGQDEGQMGRGLAILTLLQESLDEIHGDLRAAAGECLALIHEARWQTGGDDGANVTARQFHKGSWEGSEWEPIIDQARQRISELSTESGYNLSKKAKKAQRATFREFMATLVDNESPEEVVQFRNGTTLELTSWKEIIQLSFVRHCLQGGFQNQLLTNPTLQYMFGLDGSSVNDKGNGFSQLEKRLLLSKTSEASKLQDQKRSKDRRKKENYKNDFLLNE
;
A
#
# COMPACT_ATOMS: atom_id res chain seq x y z
N MET A 1 -36.52 -56.31 0.57
CA MET A 1 -37.44 -55.58 1.49
C MET A 1 -36.68 -54.39 2.05
N ASN A 2 -36.50 -53.34 1.24
CA ASN A 2 -36.12 -51.99 1.65
C ASN A 2 -36.11 -51.08 0.40
N GLU A 3 -37.26 -51.03 -0.26
CA GLU A 3 -37.50 -50.19 -1.45
C GLU A 3 -38.94 -49.66 -1.42
N LYS A 4 -39.37 -49.23 -0.22
CA LYS A 4 -40.74 -48.76 0.06
C LYS A 4 -40.78 -47.63 1.10
N ARG A 5 -39.75 -46.77 1.10
CA ARG A 5 -39.67 -45.56 1.94
C ARG A 5 -39.16 -44.33 1.19
N ARG A 6 -39.47 -44.25 -0.11
CA ARG A 6 -39.07 -43.15 -1.00
C ARG A 6 -40.22 -42.53 -1.80
N GLN A 7 -41.47 -42.72 -1.38
CA GLN A 7 -42.66 -42.23 -2.11
C GLN A 7 -43.77 -41.64 -1.20
N GLU A 8 -43.42 -41.05 -0.05
CA GLU A 8 -44.42 -40.38 0.82
C GLU A 8 -43.93 -38.99 1.29
N THR A 9 -43.41 -38.18 0.36
CA THR A 9 -43.11 -36.75 0.66
C THR A 9 -43.35 -35.82 -0.53
N GLU A 10 -44.13 -36.25 -1.53
CA GLU A 10 -44.63 -35.42 -2.63
C GLU A 10 -46.15 -35.49 -2.66
N GLU A 11 -46.84 -34.78 -1.76
CA GLU A 11 -48.24 -34.34 -1.90
C GLU A 11 -48.71 -33.58 -0.66
N ARG A 12 -48.37 -32.28 -0.54
CA ARG A 12 -49.17 -31.27 0.20
C ARG A 12 -48.53 -29.88 0.15
N SER A 13 -48.84 -29.11 -0.90
CA SER A 13 -49.12 -27.67 -0.82
C SER A 13 -49.43 -27.12 -2.21
N ARG A 14 -50.70 -27.20 -2.60
CA ARG A 14 -51.31 -26.36 -3.64
C ARG A 14 -52.54 -25.70 -3.01
N ASP A 15 -52.90 -24.53 -3.57
CA ASP A 15 -53.95 -23.55 -3.21
C ASP A 15 -53.39 -22.34 -2.46
N GLU A 16 -53.56 -21.06 -2.82
CA GLU A 16 -54.12 -20.25 -3.93
C GLU A 16 -53.71 -18.76 -3.59
N PRO A 17 -54.11 -17.67 -4.27
CA PRO A 17 -54.25 -17.39 -5.70
C PRO A 17 -53.56 -16.08 -6.16
N SER A 18 -53.39 -15.95 -7.47
CA SER A 18 -52.84 -14.80 -8.21
C SER A 18 -53.76 -13.57 -8.22
N THR A 19 -53.21 -12.39 -7.92
CA THR A 19 -53.90 -11.10 -8.12
C THR A 19 -53.33 -10.35 -9.31
N GLN A 20 -54.25 -9.94 -10.19
CA GLN A 20 -54.08 -9.22 -11.44
C GLN A 20 -53.49 -7.81 -11.24
N ILE A 21 -52.54 -7.39 -12.09
CA ILE A 21 -52.17 -5.97 -12.24
C ILE A 21 -52.68 -5.49 -13.60
N LEU A 22 -53.60 -4.52 -13.50
CA LEU A 22 -54.31 -3.86 -14.57
C LEU A 22 -53.43 -2.77 -15.21
N VAL A 23 -53.22 -2.85 -16.51
CA VAL A 23 -52.64 -1.77 -17.34
C VAL A 23 -53.72 -0.70 -17.57
N LYS A 24 -53.48 0.53 -17.11
CA LYS A 24 -54.15 1.75 -17.60
C LYS A 24 -53.22 2.97 -17.54
N ASN A 25 -52.79 3.42 -18.72
CA ASN A 25 -52.60 4.84 -19.05
C ASN A 25 -54.01 5.46 -19.29
N PRO A 26 -54.26 6.79 -19.17
CA PRO A 26 -53.65 7.79 -20.09
C PRO A 26 -53.54 9.28 -19.62
N THR A 27 -52.71 10.06 -20.37
CA THR A 27 -52.85 11.50 -20.76
C THR A 27 -52.93 12.58 -19.65
N HIS A 28 -52.48 13.83 -19.75
CA HIS A 28 -52.04 14.76 -20.80
C HIS A 28 -51.44 15.99 -20.06
N TYR A 29 -50.40 16.65 -20.57
CA TYR A 29 -50.36 18.12 -20.78
C TYR A 29 -49.03 18.53 -21.45
N GLN A 30 -49.16 18.86 -22.75
CA GLN A 30 -48.34 19.82 -23.52
C GLN A 30 -48.59 21.24 -22.94
N THR A 31 -47.78 22.30 -23.02
CA THR A 31 -46.77 22.78 -24.00
C THR A 31 -46.21 24.15 -23.54
N LYS A 32 -45.01 24.49 -24.06
CA LYS A 32 -44.52 25.82 -24.56
C LYS A 32 -44.05 26.93 -23.59
N GLY A 33 -42.81 27.38 -23.84
CA GLY A 33 -42.56 28.80 -24.15
C GLY A 33 -41.37 29.49 -23.46
N THR A 34 -40.16 29.42 -24.04
CA THR A 34 -39.24 30.57 -24.18
C THR A 34 -39.70 31.44 -25.38
N PRO A 35 -39.19 32.67 -25.69
CA PRO A 35 -37.93 33.32 -25.27
C PRO A 35 -38.01 34.86 -24.99
N ASN A 36 -36.91 35.50 -24.55
CA ASN A 36 -36.43 36.73 -25.21
C ASN A 36 -35.04 37.21 -24.73
N GLN A 37 -34.21 37.55 -25.72
CA GLN A 37 -32.99 38.37 -25.66
C GLN A 37 -33.36 39.87 -25.77
N ALA A 38 -32.45 40.74 -25.30
CA ALA A 38 -32.04 42.05 -25.86
C ALA A 38 -31.59 42.97 -24.70
N GLU A 39 -30.30 43.26 -24.51
CA GLU A 39 -29.49 44.28 -25.21
C GLU A 39 -29.75 45.75 -24.80
N SER A 40 -28.65 46.39 -24.38
CA SER A 40 -28.20 47.72 -24.82
C SER A 40 -28.53 49.00 -24.01
N GLN A 41 -27.46 49.50 -23.38
CA GLN A 41 -26.79 50.80 -23.63
C GLN A 41 -27.06 52.07 -22.78
N SER A 42 -25.91 52.72 -22.52
CA SER A 42 -25.65 54.15 -22.23
C SER A 42 -25.85 54.61 -20.78
N ALA A 43 -25.03 55.50 -20.18
CA ALA A 43 -24.28 56.58 -20.80
C ALA A 43 -23.03 57.02 -19.99
N LEU A 44 -22.06 57.49 -20.77
CA LEU A 44 -20.97 58.45 -20.51
C LEU A 44 -21.19 59.47 -19.37
N ARG A 45 -20.12 59.80 -18.64
CA ARG A 45 -19.56 61.17 -18.60
C ARG A 45 -18.18 61.25 -17.93
N SER A 46 -17.27 61.89 -18.66
CA SER A 46 -15.93 62.35 -18.34
C SER A 46 -15.91 63.46 -17.28
N VAL A 47 -14.73 63.71 -16.68
CA VAL A 47 -14.04 65.03 -16.52
C VAL A 47 -12.87 64.89 -15.51
N GLU A 48 -11.65 65.16 -15.98
CA GLU A 48 -10.41 65.48 -15.23
C GLU A 48 -10.38 66.96 -14.78
N PRO A 49 -9.29 67.53 -14.20
CA PRO A 49 -8.40 67.12 -13.10
C PRO A 49 -8.19 68.28 -12.08
N GLN A 50 -7.49 68.08 -10.94
CA GLN A 50 -6.47 69.04 -10.42
C GLN A 50 -5.72 68.54 -9.17
N VAL A 51 -4.57 69.18 -8.92
CA VAL A 51 -3.35 68.73 -8.22
C VAL A 51 -3.13 69.44 -6.87
N TYR A 52 -2.26 68.86 -6.03
CA TYR A 52 -1.56 69.34 -4.80
C TYR A 52 -2.23 69.01 -3.44
N GLY A 53 -1.56 68.42 -2.43
CA GLY A 53 -0.19 67.92 -2.33
C GLY A 53 0.17 67.34 -0.94
N ARG A 54 1.26 66.54 -0.94
CA ARG A 54 2.35 66.38 0.06
C ARG A 54 2.17 65.64 1.43
N MET A 55 3.03 64.60 1.53
CA MET A 55 3.80 64.05 2.68
C MET A 55 3.05 63.15 3.69
N ALA A 56 3.55 61.99 4.17
CA ALA A 56 4.91 61.44 4.25
C ALA A 56 4.95 59.90 4.51
N LYS A 57 6.00 59.25 3.96
CA LYS A 57 6.84 58.16 4.54
C LYS A 57 6.23 56.77 4.88
N LYS A 58 6.61 55.72 4.13
CA LYS A 58 7.74 54.79 4.41
C LYS A 58 7.84 53.67 3.35
N LYS A 59 9.10 53.33 3.01
CA LYS A 59 9.64 52.24 2.14
C LYS A 59 9.19 50.82 2.62
N PRO A 60 9.26 49.74 1.79
CA PRO A 60 10.52 49.26 1.21
C PRO A 60 10.54 48.51 -0.13
N HIS A 61 11.81 48.35 -0.54
CA HIS A 61 12.52 47.49 -1.50
C HIS A 61 11.84 46.68 -2.61
N SER A 62 12.44 46.92 -3.78
CA SER A 62 12.47 46.19 -5.03
C SER A 62 12.91 44.72 -4.93
N GLN A 63 12.17 43.85 -5.63
CA GLN A 63 12.72 42.66 -6.26
C GLN A 63 12.44 42.73 -7.77
N GLN A 64 13.51 42.50 -8.54
CA GLN A 64 13.54 42.55 -9.99
C GLN A 64 12.80 41.36 -10.60
N ARG A 65 11.97 41.67 -11.60
CA ARG A 65 11.37 40.72 -12.54
C ARG A 65 12.44 40.06 -13.40
N LYS A 66 12.34 38.74 -13.60
CA LYS A 66 12.68 38.09 -14.88
C LYS A 66 11.45 37.36 -15.40
N LYS A 67 10.95 37.80 -16.58
CA LYS A 67 10.12 37.02 -17.52
C LYS A 67 10.90 35.73 -17.86
N GLY A 68 10.33 34.55 -18.06
CA GLY A 68 9.00 34.18 -18.56
C GLY A 68 9.21 33.35 -19.82
N GLN A 69 8.84 32.06 -19.79
CA GLN A 69 8.50 31.29 -20.98
C GLN A 69 7.42 30.27 -20.58
N PHE A 70 6.19 30.61 -20.95
CA PHE A 70 4.99 29.77 -20.83
C PHE A 70 5.03 28.72 -21.94
N GLY A 71 4.74 27.46 -21.60
CA GLY A 71 4.16 26.47 -22.50
C GLY A 71 2.77 26.15 -21.95
N ASP A 72 1.74 26.42 -22.76
CA ASP A 72 0.34 26.09 -22.49
C ASP A 72 0.14 24.57 -22.46
N THR A 73 -0.44 24.07 -21.38
CA THR A 73 -1.32 22.91 -21.39
C THR A 73 -2.50 23.23 -20.48
N ASP A 74 -3.56 23.76 -21.08
CA ASP A 74 -4.90 23.83 -20.48
C ASP A 74 -5.47 22.41 -20.41
N ASP A 75 -5.31 21.74 -19.26
CA ASP A 75 -6.10 20.57 -18.92
C ASP A 75 -6.75 20.78 -17.53
N PRO A 76 -8.09 20.88 -17.40
CA PRO A 76 -8.74 21.25 -16.14
C PRO A 76 -8.73 20.15 -15.06
N ALA A 77 -8.07 19.01 -15.30
CA ALA A 77 -8.15 17.81 -14.48
C ALA A 77 -7.05 17.70 -13.39
N GLU A 78 -5.98 18.50 -13.43
CA GLU A 78 -4.83 18.34 -12.52
C GLU A 78 -4.85 19.24 -11.26
N ALA A 79 -5.92 20.01 -11.02
CA ALA A 79 -5.93 21.02 -9.95
C ALA A 79 -6.36 20.53 -8.56
N PHE A 80 -6.48 19.21 -8.30
CA PHE A 80 -7.07 18.71 -7.04
C PHE A 80 -6.25 17.70 -6.21
N ASP A 81 -4.98 17.44 -6.53
CA ASP A 81 -4.17 16.52 -5.73
C ASP A 81 -2.96 17.19 -5.09
N ALA A 82 -3.20 17.84 -3.95
CA ALA A 82 -2.17 18.51 -3.14
C ALA A 82 -1.56 17.59 -2.05
N LEU A 83 -1.81 16.28 -2.10
CA LEU A 83 -1.24 15.31 -1.17
C LEU A 83 -0.41 14.30 -1.97
N SER A 84 0.88 14.56 -2.09
CA SER A 84 1.85 13.63 -2.70
C SER A 84 1.79 12.26 -2.01
N GLU A 85 1.86 11.17 -2.76
CA GLU A 85 1.84 9.78 -2.24
C GLU A 85 2.96 9.49 -1.22
N GLU A 86 4.07 10.26 -1.26
CA GLU A 86 5.16 10.23 -0.27
C GLU A 86 4.89 11.07 1.00
N HIS A 87 3.62 11.34 1.34
CA HIS A 87 3.27 11.96 2.63
C HIS A 87 3.48 10.97 3.79
N THR A 88 4.74 10.65 4.08
CA THR A 88 5.10 9.99 5.32
C THR A 88 4.67 10.92 6.45
N ILE A 89 3.80 10.40 7.34
CA ILE A 89 3.30 11.19 8.47
C ILE A 89 4.45 11.67 9.36
N ALA A 90 5.57 10.93 9.34
CA ALA A 90 6.77 11.18 10.10
C ALA A 90 7.61 12.39 9.63
N ASP A 91 7.67 12.72 8.32
CA ASP A 91 8.71 13.60 7.77
C ASP A 91 8.28 15.08 7.63
N SER A 92 6.98 15.37 7.71
CA SER A 92 6.42 16.74 7.63
C SER A 92 6.77 17.66 8.82
N LEU A 93 7.46 17.18 9.85
CA LEU A 93 7.84 17.99 11.02
C LEU A 93 9.22 18.67 10.89
N GLY A 94 9.97 18.41 9.81
CA GLY A 94 11.35 18.87 9.65
C GLY A 94 11.59 20.12 8.78
N THR A 95 10.60 20.62 8.03
CA THR A 95 10.88 21.56 6.92
C THR A 95 10.90 23.05 7.29
N TYR A 96 11.23 23.41 8.53
CA TYR A 96 11.61 24.78 8.86
C TYR A 96 12.94 24.77 9.63
N GLU A 97 14.04 24.58 8.93
CA GLU A 97 15.33 25.23 9.18
C GLU A 97 16.37 24.61 8.24
N SER A 98 17.14 25.48 7.59
CA SER A 98 18.27 25.20 6.70
C SER A 98 17.95 24.92 5.22
N ALA A 99 17.83 26.02 4.48
CA ALA A 99 18.20 26.08 3.06
C ALA A 99 19.73 26.21 2.90
N PHE A 100 20.24 25.84 1.71
CA PHE A 100 21.65 25.81 1.23
C PHE A 100 22.42 24.53 1.60
N GLU A 101 23.07 23.76 0.72
CA GLU A 101 23.49 23.89 -0.69
C GLU A 101 23.57 22.46 -1.31
N GLU A 102 23.19 22.30 -2.58
CA GLU A 102 23.52 21.12 -3.41
C GLU A 102 24.91 21.32 -4.03
N ASP A 103 25.79 20.32 -3.94
CA ASP A 103 26.51 19.79 -5.11
C ASP A 103 27.26 18.48 -4.82
N ASP A 104 27.33 17.67 -5.88
CA ASP A 104 28.14 16.46 -6.15
C ASP A 104 27.70 15.06 -5.67
N LEU A 105 27.08 14.36 -6.64
CA LEU A 105 26.90 12.91 -6.75
C LEU A 105 28.24 12.14 -6.85
N ASP A 106 28.40 11.10 -6.02
CA ASP A 106 28.87 9.77 -6.44
C ASP A 106 28.54 8.69 -5.39
N GLY A 107 28.03 7.55 -5.86
CA GLY A 107 28.33 6.22 -5.32
C GLY A 107 27.84 5.80 -3.92
N THR A 108 26.94 4.81 -3.91
CA THR A 108 26.58 3.90 -2.79
C THR A 108 25.79 4.51 -1.63
N ILE A 109 24.53 4.08 -1.49
CA ILE A 109 23.72 4.24 -0.28
C ILE A 109 24.32 3.30 0.78
N GLU A 110 25.34 3.78 1.51
CA GLU A 110 25.75 3.22 2.80
C GLU A 110 24.87 3.89 3.88
N ASP A 111 23.73 3.27 4.22
CA ASP A 111 22.86 3.64 5.35
C ASP A 111 23.50 3.24 6.70
N SER A 112 24.72 3.73 6.96
CA SER A 112 25.53 3.35 8.13
C SER A 112 25.56 4.38 9.26
N ASP A 113 25.41 5.67 8.97
CA ASP A 113 25.85 6.70 9.93
C ASP A 113 24.70 7.62 10.39
N PHE A 114 23.83 7.15 11.29
CA PHE A 114 22.94 8.07 12.03
C PHE A 114 22.54 7.68 13.48
N TRP A 115 23.02 6.59 14.09
CA TRP A 115 22.55 6.22 15.44
C TRP A 115 23.68 5.83 16.40
N GLN A 116 24.29 6.84 17.03
CA GLN A 116 25.26 6.64 18.10
C GLN A 116 24.69 7.10 19.45
N VAL A 117 24.23 6.15 20.29
CA VAL A 117 24.03 6.26 21.76
C VAL A 117 24.14 4.81 22.27
N GLY A 118 25.06 4.40 23.15
CA GLY A 118 25.31 4.87 24.52
C GLY A 118 24.68 3.86 25.49
N THR A 119 25.49 2.94 26.04
CA THR A 119 25.09 1.87 26.97
C THR A 119 24.92 2.39 28.40
N GLU A 120 23.82 2.06 29.09
CA GLU A 120 23.72 2.00 30.57
C GLU A 120 22.42 1.27 30.99
N ASN A 121 22.54 0.28 31.88
CA ASN A 121 21.52 -0.74 32.20
C ASN A 121 20.63 -0.42 33.42
N ASP A 122 20.81 0.71 34.10
CA ASP A 122 19.96 1.11 35.25
C ASP A 122 18.80 2.06 34.87
N ASP A 123 18.74 2.53 33.61
CA ASP A 123 17.69 3.41 33.08
C ASP A 123 16.51 2.65 32.44
N GLN A 124 16.54 1.31 32.38
CA GLN A 124 15.64 0.56 31.49
C GLN A 124 14.17 0.58 31.92
N ASN A 125 13.88 0.39 33.22
CA ASN A 125 12.50 0.47 33.73
C ASN A 125 11.96 1.91 33.68
N ASN A 126 12.84 2.90 33.88
CA ASN A 126 12.50 4.31 33.76
C ASN A 126 12.19 4.66 32.29
N THR A 127 12.92 4.09 31.33
CA THR A 127 12.65 4.29 29.89
C THR A 127 11.37 3.61 29.41
N ALA A 128 11.01 2.42 29.92
CA ALA A 128 9.75 1.75 29.57
C ALA A 128 8.54 2.50 30.14
N ALA A 129 8.58 2.87 31.43
CA ALA A 129 7.55 3.68 32.05
C ALA A 129 7.42 5.06 31.37
N ALA A 130 8.53 5.70 31.00
CA ALA A 130 8.52 6.96 30.28
C ALA A 130 7.95 6.84 28.85
N ARG A 131 8.18 5.71 28.14
CA ARG A 131 7.54 5.43 26.84
C ARG A 131 6.03 5.25 27.01
N GLN A 132 5.61 4.53 28.04
CA GLN A 132 4.19 4.32 28.33
C GLN A 132 3.48 5.63 28.67
N SER A 133 4.11 6.48 29.49
CA SER A 133 3.57 7.81 29.79
C SER A 133 3.46 8.68 28.52
N LYS A 134 4.45 8.66 27.62
CA LYS A 134 4.37 9.39 26.34
C LYS A 134 3.24 8.89 25.43
N LEU A 135 2.93 7.59 25.47
CA LEU A 135 1.81 7.00 24.76
C LEU A 135 0.48 7.48 25.36
N GLN A 136 0.32 7.36 26.67
CA GLN A 136 -0.87 7.83 27.39
C GLN A 136 -1.12 9.32 27.16
N ASP A 137 -0.11 10.18 27.31
CA ASP A 137 -0.22 11.61 27.06
C ASP A 137 -0.70 11.94 25.62
N ALA A 138 -0.26 11.14 24.64
CA ALA A 138 -0.67 11.33 23.25
C ALA A 138 -2.13 10.92 23.02
N LEU A 139 -2.58 9.84 23.66
CA LEU A 139 -3.95 9.34 23.56
C LEU A 139 -4.93 10.19 24.36
N GLU A 140 -4.55 10.65 25.56
CA GLU A 140 -5.35 11.58 26.35
C GLU A 140 -5.63 12.89 25.60
N GLY A 141 -4.69 13.34 24.77
CA GLY A 141 -4.88 14.48 23.89
C GLY A 141 -6.07 14.34 22.91
N LEU A 142 -6.51 13.11 22.63
CA LEU A 142 -7.68 12.80 21.80
C LEU A 142 -9.01 13.02 22.54
N ASN A 143 -9.04 13.08 23.87
CA ASN A 143 -10.27 13.43 24.61
C ASN A 143 -10.80 14.81 24.22
N GLU A 144 -9.87 15.73 23.96
CA GLU A 144 -10.16 17.09 23.49
C GLU A 144 -10.15 17.20 21.96
N TYR A 145 -10.31 16.08 21.24
CA TYR A 145 -10.26 16.10 19.78
C TYR A 145 -11.45 16.86 19.19
N ALA A 146 -12.67 16.49 19.60
CA ALA A 146 -13.90 17.08 19.09
C ALA A 146 -14.10 18.53 19.55
N SER A 147 -13.49 18.94 20.66
CA SER A 147 -13.56 20.31 21.17
C SER A 147 -12.55 21.26 20.50
N GLU A 148 -11.48 20.74 19.89
CA GLU A 148 -10.49 21.54 19.18
C GLU A 148 -11.05 22.07 17.85
N LYS A 149 -11.13 23.40 17.73
CA LYS A 149 -11.73 24.09 16.59
C LYS A 149 -10.81 24.12 15.37
N ARG A 150 -9.49 24.11 15.56
CA ARG A 150 -8.51 24.25 14.48
C ARG A 150 -8.16 22.91 13.85
N ALA A 151 -8.45 22.75 12.56
CA ALA A 151 -8.17 21.53 11.81
C ALA A 151 -6.69 21.11 11.84
N THR A 152 -5.76 22.06 11.69
CA THR A 152 -4.31 21.77 11.75
C THR A 152 -3.86 21.23 13.11
N ARG A 153 -4.49 21.65 14.21
CA ARG A 153 -4.21 21.12 15.55
C ARG A 153 -4.82 19.74 15.76
N ARG A 154 -6.03 19.51 15.24
CA ARG A 154 -6.65 18.18 15.23
C ARG A 154 -5.79 17.20 14.45
N GLU A 155 -5.37 17.56 13.24
CA GLU A 155 -4.46 16.76 12.44
C GLU A 155 -3.16 16.44 13.21
N ALA A 156 -2.55 17.43 13.87
CA ALA A 156 -1.34 17.21 14.67
C ALA A 156 -1.57 16.23 15.84
N LYS A 157 -2.75 16.23 16.47
CA LYS A 157 -3.12 15.24 17.50
C LYS A 157 -3.16 13.82 16.93
N LEU A 158 -3.76 13.61 15.75
CA LEU A 158 -3.78 12.31 15.08
C LEU A 158 -2.37 11.85 14.69
N ARG A 159 -1.55 12.73 14.12
CA ARG A 159 -0.16 12.41 13.76
C ARG A 159 0.67 12.04 15.00
N ARG A 160 0.47 12.73 16.11
CA ARG A 160 1.11 12.40 17.40
C ARG A 160 0.63 11.04 17.91
N ALA A 161 -0.67 10.75 17.85
CA ALA A 161 -1.22 9.46 18.23
C ALA A 161 -0.63 8.33 17.38
N PHE A 162 -0.60 8.49 16.05
CA PHE A 162 0.02 7.53 15.12
C PHE A 162 1.48 7.24 15.48
N LYS A 163 2.29 8.29 15.69
CA LYS A 163 3.69 8.14 16.05
C LYS A 163 3.86 7.41 17.39
N SER A 164 3.06 7.79 18.40
CA SER A 164 3.13 7.16 19.71
C SER A 164 2.69 5.70 19.68
N LEU A 165 1.60 5.37 18.96
CA LEU A 165 1.11 4.00 18.80
C LEU A 165 2.18 3.12 18.15
N THR A 166 2.70 3.53 16.99
CA THR A 166 3.70 2.74 16.26
C THR A 166 5.01 2.55 17.02
N GLN A 167 5.45 3.55 17.80
CA GLN A 167 6.76 3.51 18.47
C GLN A 167 6.74 2.94 19.89
N PHE A 168 5.63 3.08 20.63
CA PHE A 168 5.59 2.82 22.06
C PHE A 168 4.53 1.83 22.51
N ALA A 169 3.53 1.51 21.68
CA ALA A 169 2.52 0.55 22.10
C ALA A 169 3.10 -0.86 22.17
N ASP A 170 2.73 -1.58 23.23
CA ASP A 170 2.99 -3.00 23.40
C ASP A 170 1.66 -3.75 23.30
N THR A 171 1.56 -4.64 22.31
CA THR A 171 0.37 -5.45 22.04
C THR A 171 -0.03 -6.32 23.25
N ARG A 172 0.92 -6.71 24.11
CA ARG A 172 0.65 -7.60 25.26
C ARG A 172 -0.23 -6.96 26.34
N ASN A 173 -0.13 -5.64 26.50
CA ASN A 173 -0.90 -4.87 27.49
C ASN A 173 -1.87 -3.89 26.81
N PHE A 174 -2.22 -4.14 25.54
CA PHE A 174 -2.93 -3.19 24.69
C PHE A 174 -4.28 -2.78 25.29
N HIS A 175 -5.13 -3.75 25.61
CA HIS A 175 -6.48 -3.52 26.17
C HIS A 175 -6.48 -2.87 27.55
N GLU A 176 -5.38 -2.98 28.31
CA GLU A 176 -5.28 -2.35 29.63
C GLU A 176 -4.92 -0.87 29.55
N VAL A 177 -4.30 -0.41 28.46
CA VAL A 177 -3.73 0.93 28.37
C VAL A 177 -4.29 1.78 27.23
N ILE A 178 -4.85 1.16 26.18
CA ILE A 178 -5.31 1.86 25.00
C ILE A 178 -6.83 1.78 24.91
N ASP A 179 -7.48 2.94 25.01
CA ASP A 179 -8.91 3.10 24.74
C ASP A 179 -9.14 3.16 23.22
N THR A 180 -9.47 2.01 22.64
CA THR A 180 -9.78 1.86 21.21
C THR A 180 -11.01 2.65 20.79
N ASP A 181 -11.97 2.81 21.70
CA ASP A 181 -13.18 3.58 21.46
C ASP A 181 -12.88 5.06 21.32
N LEU A 182 -11.96 5.60 22.13
CA LEU A 182 -11.51 6.98 22.00
C LEU A 182 -10.82 7.23 20.65
N ILE A 183 -9.90 6.33 20.26
CA ILE A 183 -9.21 6.43 18.96
C ILE A 183 -10.22 6.39 17.82
N ARG A 184 -11.15 5.43 17.85
CA ARG A 184 -12.20 5.26 16.84
C ARG A 184 -13.10 6.48 16.76
N GLN A 185 -13.53 7.03 17.90
CA GLN A 185 -14.38 8.23 17.93
C GLN A 185 -13.67 9.44 17.33
N ALA A 186 -12.40 9.67 17.68
CA ALA A 186 -11.60 10.77 17.12
C ALA A 186 -11.37 10.60 15.62
N ALA A 187 -10.98 9.40 15.18
CA ALA A 187 -10.77 9.10 13.76
C ALA A 187 -12.07 9.23 12.95
N PHE A 188 -13.20 8.76 13.47
CA PHE A 188 -14.49 8.89 12.80
C PHE A 188 -14.98 10.33 12.73
N HIS A 189 -14.70 11.15 13.74
CA HIS A 189 -14.97 12.58 13.67
C HIS A 189 -14.18 13.24 12.53
N ALA A 190 -12.89 12.93 12.45
CA ALA A 190 -12.00 13.41 11.39
C ALA A 190 -12.45 12.96 10.00
N ILE A 191 -12.79 11.68 9.82
CA ILE A 191 -13.27 11.13 8.55
C ILE A 191 -14.54 11.82 8.07
N ARG A 192 -15.49 12.07 8.98
CA ARG A 192 -16.77 12.69 8.62
C ARG A 192 -16.64 14.17 8.28
N THR A 193 -15.87 14.93 9.07
CA THR A 193 -15.93 16.40 9.09
C THR A 193 -14.62 17.11 8.80
N GLY A 194 -13.48 16.42 8.90
CA GLY A 194 -12.15 17.02 8.70
C GLY A 194 -11.84 17.34 7.24
N PRO A 195 -10.82 18.16 6.96
CA PRO A 195 -10.25 18.29 5.61
C PRO A 195 -9.51 17.01 5.17
N PRO A 196 -9.13 16.87 3.88
CA PRO A 196 -8.48 15.67 3.37
C PRO A 196 -7.22 15.22 4.15
N SER A 197 -6.38 16.16 4.61
CA SER A 197 -5.19 15.85 5.41
C SER A 197 -5.54 15.22 6.77
N GLU A 198 -6.59 15.71 7.43
CA GLU A 198 -7.12 15.18 8.69
C GLU A 198 -7.74 13.78 8.49
N GLN A 199 -8.51 13.60 7.41
CA GLN A 199 -9.10 12.31 7.04
C GLN A 199 -8.03 11.25 6.74
N TYR A 200 -6.97 11.64 6.00
CA TYR A 200 -5.83 10.79 5.71
C TYR A 200 -5.12 10.35 7.01
N ALA A 201 -4.79 11.31 7.87
CA ALA A 201 -4.17 11.01 9.18
C ALA A 201 -5.05 10.09 10.03
N ALA A 202 -6.37 10.24 10.00
CA ALA A 202 -7.29 9.38 10.71
C ALA A 202 -7.29 7.94 10.20
N CYS A 203 -7.29 7.74 8.87
CA CYS A 203 -7.18 6.40 8.28
C CYS A 203 -5.86 5.72 8.69
N ARG A 204 -4.76 6.48 8.71
CA ARG A 204 -3.45 5.98 9.14
C ARG A 204 -3.38 5.60 10.61
N VAL A 205 -4.05 6.36 11.49
CA VAL A 205 -4.20 5.99 12.91
C VAL A 205 -4.99 4.70 13.05
N LEU A 206 -6.10 4.55 12.33
CA LEU A 206 -6.91 3.32 12.36
C LEU A 206 -6.11 2.10 11.87
N GLU A 207 -5.40 2.24 10.75
CA GLU A 207 -4.51 1.21 10.20
C GLU A 207 -3.46 0.76 11.23
N ALA A 208 -2.74 1.70 11.85
CA ALA A 208 -1.75 1.37 12.88
C ALA A 208 -2.39 0.75 14.13
N THR A 209 -3.58 1.20 14.51
CA THR A 209 -4.31 0.64 15.66
C THR A 209 -4.68 -0.82 15.40
N SER A 210 -5.14 -1.16 14.19
CA SER A 210 -5.45 -2.55 13.80
C SER A 210 -4.24 -3.47 13.93
N VAL A 211 -3.07 -3.02 13.46
CA VAL A 211 -1.83 -3.81 13.53
C VAL A 211 -1.38 -4.02 14.98
N VAL A 212 -1.42 -2.96 15.79
CA VAL A 212 -0.97 -3.02 17.17
C VAL A 212 -1.93 -3.86 18.03
N LEU A 213 -3.23 -3.82 17.74
CA LEU A 213 -4.26 -4.60 18.43
C LEU A 213 -4.05 -6.11 18.24
N GLY A 214 -3.68 -6.55 17.03
CA GLY A 214 -3.33 -7.95 16.74
C GLY A 214 -4.51 -8.80 16.26
N HIS A 215 -4.34 -10.12 16.25
CA HIS A 215 -5.35 -11.06 15.73
C HIS A 215 -6.56 -11.25 16.67
N ASP A 216 -7.62 -11.89 16.18
CA ASP A 216 -8.84 -12.25 16.94
C ASP A 216 -9.71 -11.06 17.38
N GLU A 217 -9.78 -10.05 16.52
CA GLU A 217 -10.38 -8.74 16.85
C GLU A 217 -11.40 -8.35 15.76
N GLU A 218 -12.29 -9.29 15.45
CA GLU A 218 -13.28 -9.13 14.39
C GLU A 218 -14.26 -7.98 14.67
N GLU A 219 -14.60 -7.75 15.95
CA GLU A 219 -15.47 -6.65 16.37
C GLU A 219 -14.88 -5.29 15.97
N TRP A 220 -13.56 -5.14 16.07
CA TRP A 220 -12.85 -3.93 15.62
C TRP A 220 -13.05 -3.73 14.12
N CYS A 221 -12.77 -4.76 13.30
CA CYS A 221 -13.00 -4.72 11.84
C CYS A 221 -14.43 -4.34 11.48
N GLN A 222 -15.42 -5.01 12.09
CA GLN A 222 -16.84 -4.74 11.83
C GLN A 222 -17.22 -3.30 12.20
N SER A 223 -16.61 -2.74 13.25
CA SER A 223 -16.83 -1.35 13.66
C SER A 223 -16.33 -0.34 12.63
N LEU A 224 -15.27 -0.67 11.87
CA LEU A 224 -14.66 0.19 10.86
C LEU A 224 -15.38 0.13 9.50
N ASP A 225 -15.94 -1.04 9.15
CA ASP A 225 -16.46 -1.37 7.82
C ASP A 225 -17.34 -0.26 7.24
N ARG A 226 -18.45 0.08 7.91
CA ARG A 226 -19.44 1.02 7.39
C ARG A 226 -18.82 2.40 7.09
N GLN A 227 -17.93 2.87 7.96
CA GLN A 227 -17.38 4.22 7.86
C GLN A 227 -16.32 4.29 6.76
N LEU A 228 -15.42 3.31 6.67
CA LEU A 228 -14.36 3.29 5.65
C LEU A 228 -14.92 2.95 4.26
N ARG A 229 -15.87 2.01 4.17
CA ARG A 229 -16.57 1.69 2.91
C ARG A 229 -17.28 2.92 2.35
N SER A 230 -17.90 3.73 3.21
CA SER A 230 -18.51 5.00 2.82
C SER A 230 -17.50 6.01 2.26
N VAL A 231 -16.29 6.08 2.80
CA VAL A 231 -15.23 6.98 2.29
C VAL A 231 -14.82 6.56 0.87
N ILE A 232 -14.57 5.28 0.65
CA ILE A 232 -14.14 4.73 -0.64
C ILE A 232 -15.22 4.93 -1.72
N GLN A 233 -16.48 4.75 -1.33
CA GLN A 233 -17.66 4.89 -2.20
C GLN A 233 -18.02 6.34 -2.55
N THR A 234 -17.52 7.32 -1.79
CA THR A 234 -17.82 8.74 -2.03
C THR A 234 -16.81 9.33 -3.00
N ILE A 235 -17.21 9.46 -4.27
CA ILE A 235 -16.33 9.90 -5.38
C ILE A 235 -15.72 11.28 -5.14
N GLN A 236 -16.43 12.18 -4.44
CA GLN A 236 -15.98 13.54 -4.15
C GLN A 236 -14.86 13.61 -3.09
N ARG A 237 -14.51 12.48 -2.45
CA ARG A 237 -13.38 12.43 -1.50
C ARG A 237 -12.08 12.38 -2.29
N ALA A 238 -11.05 13.03 -1.77
CA ALA A 238 -9.72 13.02 -2.37
C ALA A 238 -9.21 11.58 -2.57
N THR A 239 -8.56 11.32 -3.71
CA THR A 239 -8.07 9.98 -4.10
C THR A 239 -7.16 9.39 -3.02
N ALA A 240 -6.20 10.18 -2.50
CA ALA A 240 -5.31 9.77 -1.41
C ALA A 240 -6.05 9.32 -0.14
N VAL A 241 -7.19 9.94 0.19
CA VAL A 241 -8.00 9.54 1.37
C VAL A 241 -8.73 8.23 1.10
N ARG A 242 -9.25 8.04 -0.12
CA ARG A 242 -9.91 6.78 -0.53
C ARG A 242 -8.90 5.62 -0.52
N MET A 243 -7.69 5.85 -1.01
CA MET A 243 -6.57 4.91 -0.96
C MET A 243 -6.19 4.56 0.49
N ALA A 244 -6.04 5.57 1.35
CA ALA A 244 -5.71 5.36 2.76
C ALA A 244 -6.81 4.59 3.52
N ALA A 245 -8.09 4.86 3.22
CA ALA A 245 -9.21 4.13 3.80
C ALA A 245 -9.22 2.66 3.36
N LEU A 246 -8.90 2.40 2.09
CA LEU A 246 -8.81 1.03 1.55
C LEU A 246 -7.66 0.26 2.21
N ARG A 247 -6.47 0.85 2.30
CA ARG A 247 -5.32 0.26 3.01
C ARG A 247 -5.62 0.01 4.48
N ALA A 248 -6.20 0.99 5.18
CA ALA A 248 -6.55 0.87 6.58
C ALA A 248 -7.48 -0.31 6.85
N MET A 249 -8.50 -0.49 6.02
CA MET A 249 -9.43 -1.58 6.18
C MET A 249 -8.83 -2.94 5.80
N CYS A 250 -8.17 -3.05 4.65
CA CYS A 250 -7.57 -4.32 4.22
C CYS A 250 -6.47 -4.79 5.18
N MET A 251 -5.69 -3.87 5.75
CA MET A 251 -4.73 -4.21 6.79
C MET A 251 -5.42 -4.71 8.07
N SER A 252 -6.55 -4.08 8.45
CA SER A 252 -7.36 -4.55 9.57
C SER A 252 -7.93 -5.95 9.32
N VAL A 253 -8.53 -6.17 8.16
CA VAL A 253 -9.09 -7.46 7.79
C VAL A 253 -8.01 -8.54 7.78
N LEU A 254 -6.83 -8.27 7.22
CA LEU A 254 -5.72 -9.23 7.26
C LEU A 254 -5.34 -9.60 8.70
N VAL A 255 -4.96 -8.61 9.50
CA VAL A 255 -4.38 -8.84 10.84
C VAL A 255 -5.40 -9.39 11.82
N ASN A 256 -6.57 -8.78 11.88
CA ASN A 256 -7.56 -9.09 12.91
C ASN A 256 -8.44 -10.31 12.54
N THR A 257 -8.49 -10.72 11.25
CA THR A 257 -9.43 -11.75 10.78
C THR A 257 -8.78 -12.78 9.84
N ALA A 258 -8.29 -12.37 8.67
CA ALA A 258 -7.99 -13.29 7.56
C ALA A 258 -6.85 -14.29 7.85
N ILE A 259 -5.92 -13.95 8.74
CA ILE A 259 -4.83 -14.88 9.15
C ILE A 259 -5.38 -16.13 9.87
N LEU A 260 -6.45 -15.99 10.66
CA LEU A 260 -7.06 -17.09 11.42
C LEU A 260 -8.32 -17.64 10.73
N HIS A 261 -9.04 -16.77 10.03
CA HIS A 261 -10.33 -17.04 9.41
C HIS A 261 -10.35 -16.45 7.99
N PRO A 262 -9.63 -17.07 7.03
CA PRO A 262 -9.57 -16.58 5.65
C PRO A 262 -10.96 -16.55 4.99
N ASP A 263 -11.80 -17.54 5.27
CA ASP A 263 -13.16 -17.68 4.73
C ASP A 263 -14.20 -16.76 5.42
N SER A 264 -13.76 -15.77 6.20
CA SER A 264 -14.68 -14.83 6.83
C SER A 264 -15.44 -14.04 5.78
N ALA A 265 -16.75 -13.87 6.00
CA ALA A 265 -17.60 -13.02 5.16
C ALA A 265 -17.06 -11.59 5.03
N THR A 266 -16.33 -11.11 6.06
CA THR A 266 -15.67 -9.80 6.03
C THR A 266 -14.54 -9.78 5.00
N THR A 267 -13.70 -10.82 4.95
CA THR A 267 -12.60 -10.94 3.99
C THR A 267 -13.13 -10.93 2.55
N GLU A 268 -14.11 -11.79 2.25
CA GLU A 268 -14.73 -11.88 0.93
C GLU A 268 -15.35 -10.54 0.50
N ALA A 269 -16.11 -9.88 1.38
CA ALA A 269 -16.75 -8.61 1.07
C ALA A 269 -15.77 -7.46 0.78
N TRP A 270 -14.55 -7.52 1.32
CA TRP A 270 -13.49 -6.54 1.07
C TRP A 270 -12.64 -6.90 -0.15
N MET A 271 -12.44 -8.18 -0.46
CA MET A 271 -11.87 -8.62 -1.73
C MET A 271 -12.78 -8.25 -2.91
N ASP A 272 -14.10 -8.50 -2.81
CA ASP A 272 -15.11 -8.06 -3.78
C ASP A 272 -15.02 -6.55 -4.04
N LEU A 273 -14.88 -5.75 -2.98
CA LEU A 273 -14.77 -4.30 -3.12
C LEU A 273 -13.47 -3.89 -3.82
N CYS A 274 -12.34 -4.54 -3.50
CA CYS A 274 -11.07 -4.27 -4.18
C CYS A 274 -11.16 -4.57 -5.67
N GLU A 275 -11.78 -5.70 -6.04
CA GLU A 275 -12.00 -6.08 -7.45
C GLU A 275 -12.88 -5.08 -8.19
N GLU A 276 -13.97 -4.62 -7.57
CA GLU A 276 -14.83 -3.58 -8.15
C GLU A 276 -14.12 -2.24 -8.32
N VAL A 277 -13.27 -1.85 -7.36
CA VAL A 277 -12.50 -0.59 -7.43
C VAL A 277 -11.32 -0.69 -8.40
N ALA A 278 -10.76 -1.87 -8.63
CA ALA A 278 -9.65 -2.08 -9.56
C ALA A 278 -10.07 -1.96 -11.04
N LYS A 279 -11.37 -2.08 -11.36
CA LYS A 279 -11.91 -1.89 -12.71
C LYS A 279 -11.72 -0.44 -13.21
N PRO A 280 -11.62 -0.22 -14.54
CA PRO A 280 -11.54 1.12 -15.12
C PRO A 280 -12.73 2.02 -14.78
N GLU A 281 -13.92 1.42 -14.68
CA GLU A 281 -15.16 2.10 -14.32
C GLU A 281 -15.84 1.38 -13.16
N TRP A 282 -16.33 2.15 -12.18
CA TRP A 282 -17.09 1.64 -11.05
C TRP A 282 -18.22 2.60 -10.70
N ARG A 283 -19.44 2.08 -10.59
CA ARG A 283 -20.67 2.88 -10.34
C ARG A 283 -20.93 3.94 -11.42
N ASN A 284 -20.64 3.59 -12.67
CA ASN A 284 -20.77 4.44 -13.88
C ASN A 284 -19.82 5.64 -13.91
N GLU A 285 -18.71 5.57 -13.19
CA GLU A 285 -17.72 6.64 -13.06
C GLU A 285 -16.32 6.07 -13.25
N SER A 286 -15.44 6.82 -13.90
CA SER A 286 -14.06 6.41 -14.11
C SER A 286 -13.29 6.40 -12.79
N VAL A 287 -12.54 5.31 -12.56
CA VAL A 287 -11.72 5.17 -11.35
C VAL A 287 -10.29 5.65 -11.62
N PRO A 288 -9.74 6.56 -10.79
CA PRO A 288 -8.35 7.01 -10.93
C PRO A 288 -7.36 5.83 -10.91
N PRO A 289 -6.36 5.79 -11.82
CA PRO A 289 -5.38 4.70 -11.87
C PRO A 289 -4.64 4.44 -10.55
N ALA A 290 -4.29 5.48 -9.79
CA ALA A 290 -3.66 5.33 -8.47
C ALA A 290 -4.55 4.62 -7.43
N LEU A 291 -5.87 4.84 -7.52
CA LEU A 291 -6.84 4.13 -6.66
C LEU A 291 -7.01 2.68 -7.11
N ARG A 292 -7.03 2.42 -8.43
CA ARG A 292 -7.03 1.07 -8.99
C ARG A 292 -5.79 0.28 -8.56
N ALA A 293 -4.61 0.89 -8.63
CA ALA A 293 -3.35 0.31 -8.18
C ALA A 293 -3.41 -0.08 -6.70
N THR A 294 -3.86 0.86 -5.85
CA THR A 294 -4.05 0.60 -4.41
C THR A 294 -5.07 -0.52 -4.15
N ALA A 295 -6.11 -0.64 -4.97
CA ALA A 295 -7.09 -1.71 -4.84
C ALA A 295 -6.50 -3.07 -5.19
N LEU A 296 -5.65 -3.16 -6.22
CA LEU A 296 -4.92 -4.38 -6.52
C LEU A 296 -3.90 -4.72 -5.43
N ASP A 297 -3.14 -3.74 -4.90
CA ASP A 297 -2.23 -3.97 -3.76
C ASP A 297 -3.00 -4.55 -2.56
N CYS A 298 -4.14 -3.95 -2.22
CA CYS A 298 -5.00 -4.39 -1.12
C CYS A 298 -5.63 -5.77 -1.38
N TRP A 299 -6.02 -6.06 -2.62
CA TRP A 299 -6.49 -7.38 -3.01
C TRP A 299 -5.38 -8.42 -2.85
N GLY A 300 -4.16 -8.12 -3.32
CA GLY A 300 -2.97 -8.95 -3.18
C GLY A 300 -2.64 -9.21 -1.71
N LEU A 301 -2.74 -8.18 -0.86
CA LEU A 301 -2.58 -8.32 0.59
C LEU A 301 -3.57 -9.32 1.19
N LEU A 302 -4.87 -9.19 0.89
CA LEU A 302 -5.88 -10.12 1.42
C LEU A 302 -5.70 -11.54 0.85
N ALA A 303 -5.31 -11.65 -0.43
CA ALA A 303 -5.00 -12.91 -1.07
C ALA A 303 -3.84 -13.67 -0.38
N THR A 304 -2.92 -12.97 0.31
CA THR A 304 -1.88 -13.65 1.09
C THR A 304 -2.42 -14.47 2.26
N GLY A 305 -3.63 -14.16 2.75
CA GLY A 305 -4.31 -14.92 3.80
C GLY A 305 -5.00 -16.19 3.29
N LEU A 306 -5.24 -16.31 1.98
CA LEU A 306 -5.91 -17.48 1.38
C LEU A 306 -4.96 -18.67 1.28
N SER A 307 -5.51 -19.89 1.31
CA SER A 307 -4.74 -21.09 0.97
C SER A 307 -4.33 -21.06 -0.50
N GLU A 308 -3.27 -21.79 -0.85
CA GLU A 308 -2.79 -21.88 -2.23
C GLU A 308 -3.91 -22.38 -3.15
N PHE A 309 -4.73 -23.33 -2.67
CA PHE A 309 -5.86 -23.89 -3.41
C PHE A 309 -6.98 -22.87 -3.64
N ASP A 310 -7.34 -22.08 -2.62
CA ASP A 310 -8.41 -21.08 -2.74
C ASP A 310 -7.99 -19.92 -3.64
N LEU A 311 -6.69 -19.61 -3.68
CA LEU A 311 -6.14 -18.58 -4.55
C LEU A 311 -6.01 -19.07 -6.00
N SER A 312 -5.36 -20.21 -6.24
CA SER A 312 -5.02 -20.67 -7.59
C SER A 312 -6.07 -21.55 -8.26
N GLY A 313 -6.96 -22.16 -7.50
CA GLY A 313 -7.94 -23.14 -7.99
C GLY A 313 -7.30 -24.43 -8.53
N GLN A 314 -8.14 -25.26 -9.16
CA GLN A 314 -7.74 -26.45 -9.92
C GLN A 314 -8.47 -26.51 -11.26
N ASP A 315 -7.85 -27.08 -12.30
CA ASP A 315 -8.41 -27.10 -13.66
C ASP A 315 -9.74 -27.89 -13.78
N GLU A 316 -9.98 -28.87 -12.91
CA GLU A 316 -11.23 -29.66 -12.88
C GLU A 316 -12.07 -29.43 -11.61
N GLY A 317 -11.79 -28.34 -10.86
CA GLY A 317 -12.31 -28.14 -9.52
C GLY A 317 -12.96 -26.77 -9.29
N GLN A 318 -12.90 -26.33 -8.04
CA GLN A 318 -13.36 -25.00 -7.66
C GLN A 318 -12.45 -23.93 -8.29
N MET A 319 -13.08 -22.94 -8.92
CA MET A 319 -12.39 -21.77 -9.47
C MET A 319 -11.74 -21.00 -8.31
N GLY A 320 -10.43 -20.84 -8.36
CA GLY A 320 -9.69 -20.05 -7.38
C GLY A 320 -9.98 -18.56 -7.55
N ARG A 321 -9.92 -17.82 -6.45
CA ARG A 321 -10.17 -16.37 -6.43
C ARG A 321 -9.22 -15.61 -7.36
N GLY A 322 -7.96 -16.04 -7.45
CA GLY A 322 -6.96 -15.47 -8.35
C GLY A 322 -7.26 -15.69 -9.83
N LEU A 323 -7.89 -16.80 -10.20
CA LEU A 323 -8.28 -17.05 -11.59
C LEU A 323 -9.35 -16.05 -12.06
N ALA A 324 -10.24 -15.62 -11.17
CA ALA A 324 -11.34 -14.71 -11.49
C ALA A 324 -10.88 -13.30 -11.89
N ILE A 325 -9.71 -12.87 -11.42
CA ILE A 325 -9.17 -11.52 -11.65
C ILE A 325 -8.14 -11.48 -12.79
N LEU A 326 -7.71 -12.61 -13.36
CA LEU A 326 -6.62 -12.66 -14.36
C LEU A 326 -6.83 -11.72 -15.55
N THR A 327 -8.05 -11.64 -16.09
CA THR A 327 -8.38 -10.72 -17.17
C THR A 327 -8.18 -9.25 -16.76
N LEU A 328 -8.64 -8.89 -15.56
CA LEU A 328 -8.45 -7.54 -15.03
C LEU A 328 -6.98 -7.21 -14.80
N LEU A 329 -6.16 -8.18 -14.35
CA LEU A 329 -4.72 -8.00 -14.19
C LEU A 329 -4.04 -7.79 -15.54
N GLN A 330 -4.41 -8.58 -16.55
CA GLN A 330 -3.87 -8.44 -17.92
C GLN A 330 -4.20 -7.05 -18.50
N GLU A 331 -5.45 -6.60 -18.41
CA GLU A 331 -5.85 -5.25 -18.84
C GLU A 331 -5.08 -4.15 -18.08
N SER A 332 -4.82 -4.36 -16.79
CA SER A 332 -4.08 -3.40 -15.95
C SER A 332 -2.58 -3.32 -16.29
N LEU A 333 -1.99 -4.38 -16.88
CA LEU A 333 -0.60 -4.34 -17.39
C LEU A 333 -0.46 -3.51 -18.67
N ASP A 334 -1.55 -3.32 -19.42
CA ASP A 334 -1.54 -2.55 -20.68
C ASP A 334 -1.70 -1.04 -20.47
N GLU A 335 -2.23 -0.63 -19.31
CA GLU A 335 -2.38 0.77 -18.89
C GLU A 335 -1.06 1.53 -18.84
N ILE A 336 -1.05 2.86 -18.86
CA ILE A 336 0.21 3.65 -18.83
C ILE A 336 0.76 3.83 -17.40
N HIS A 337 -0.10 3.76 -16.39
CA HIS A 337 0.24 4.08 -15.01
C HIS A 337 1.17 3.03 -14.39
N GLY A 338 2.38 3.46 -14.00
CA GLY A 338 3.44 2.56 -13.53
C GLY A 338 3.04 1.70 -12.32
N ASP A 339 2.44 2.32 -11.30
CA ASP A 339 2.06 1.59 -10.08
C ASP A 339 0.91 0.61 -10.30
N LEU A 340 0.03 0.89 -11.27
CA LEU A 340 -1.06 -0.02 -11.62
C LEU A 340 -0.51 -1.27 -12.30
N ARG A 341 0.45 -1.10 -13.21
CA ARG A 341 1.16 -2.23 -13.81
C ARG A 341 1.92 -3.03 -12.75
N ALA A 342 2.60 -2.34 -11.83
CA ALA A 342 3.38 -2.99 -10.78
C ALA A 342 2.49 -3.84 -9.87
N ALA A 343 1.37 -3.27 -9.38
CA ALA A 343 0.38 -3.98 -8.57
C ALA A 343 -0.21 -5.20 -9.30
N ALA A 344 -0.53 -5.06 -10.59
CA ALA A 344 -1.03 -6.16 -11.41
C ALA A 344 0.00 -7.28 -11.59
N GLY A 345 1.27 -6.92 -11.83
CA GLY A 345 2.37 -7.87 -11.94
C GLY A 345 2.64 -8.63 -10.64
N GLU A 346 2.57 -7.94 -9.49
CA GLU A 346 2.75 -8.55 -8.17
C GLU A 346 1.62 -9.54 -7.86
N CYS A 347 0.36 -9.19 -8.13
CA CYS A 347 -0.77 -10.12 -7.99
C CYS A 347 -0.63 -11.34 -8.90
N LEU A 348 -0.18 -11.16 -10.15
CA LEU A 348 0.07 -12.28 -11.06
C LEU A 348 1.19 -13.20 -10.56
N ALA A 349 2.28 -12.64 -10.06
CA ALA A 349 3.39 -13.41 -9.50
C ALA A 349 2.93 -14.21 -8.27
N LEU A 350 2.12 -13.60 -7.39
CA LEU A 350 1.52 -14.27 -6.24
C LEU A 350 0.60 -15.44 -6.65
N ILE A 351 -0.29 -15.23 -7.63
CA ILE A 351 -1.21 -16.27 -8.12
C ILE A 351 -0.44 -17.41 -8.79
N HIS A 352 0.58 -17.08 -9.59
CA HIS A 352 1.43 -18.08 -10.26
C HIS A 352 2.22 -18.90 -9.23
N GLU A 353 2.85 -18.26 -8.24
CA GLU A 353 3.56 -18.96 -7.17
C GLU A 353 2.62 -19.91 -6.40
N ALA A 354 1.43 -19.43 -6.02
CA ALA A 354 0.45 -20.27 -5.33
C ALA A 354 0.06 -21.49 -6.18
N ARG A 355 -0.20 -21.28 -7.48
CA ARG A 355 -0.54 -22.37 -8.40
C ARG A 355 0.61 -23.37 -8.52
N TRP A 356 1.83 -22.88 -8.66
CA TRP A 356 3.03 -23.71 -8.76
C TRP A 356 3.23 -24.58 -7.51
N GLN A 357 3.00 -24.02 -6.32
CA GLN A 357 3.13 -24.74 -5.05
C GLN A 357 2.08 -25.86 -4.87
N THR A 358 0.90 -25.79 -5.50
CA THR A 358 -0.08 -26.89 -5.48
C THR A 358 0.42 -28.18 -6.18
N GLY A 359 1.52 -28.08 -6.92
CA GLY A 359 2.10 -29.14 -7.74
C GLY A 359 2.88 -30.23 -7.00
N GLY A 360 3.37 -29.97 -5.79
CA GLY A 360 4.32 -30.83 -5.08
C GLY A 360 5.73 -30.82 -5.69
N ASP A 361 6.76 -31.24 -4.94
CA ASP A 361 8.17 -31.22 -5.34
C ASP A 361 8.60 -32.48 -6.14
N ASP A 362 7.86 -32.81 -7.21
CA ASP A 362 8.09 -34.06 -7.96
C ASP A 362 8.93 -33.88 -9.26
N GLY A 363 9.48 -32.69 -9.50
CA GLY A 363 10.07 -32.30 -10.79
C GLY A 363 11.60 -32.26 -10.83
N ALA A 364 12.26 -33.42 -10.92
CA ALA A 364 13.74 -33.51 -10.94
C ALA A 364 14.43 -32.97 -12.22
N ASN A 365 13.69 -32.60 -13.29
CA ASN A 365 14.26 -32.05 -14.53
C ASN A 365 13.30 -31.10 -15.29
N VAL A 366 13.86 -30.25 -16.18
CA VAL A 366 13.17 -29.14 -16.88
C VAL A 366 11.96 -29.60 -17.71
N THR A 367 12.01 -30.76 -18.34
CA THR A 367 10.88 -31.34 -19.10
C THR A 367 9.75 -31.87 -18.21
N ALA A 368 10.03 -32.25 -16.95
CA ALA A 368 8.98 -32.58 -15.99
C ALA A 368 8.26 -31.34 -15.46
N ARG A 369 8.92 -30.17 -15.48
CA ARG A 369 8.33 -28.89 -15.05
C ARG A 369 7.20 -28.39 -15.99
N GLN A 370 7.26 -28.73 -17.28
CA GLN A 370 6.23 -28.33 -18.25
C GLN A 370 4.88 -29.03 -18.01
N PHE A 371 4.92 -30.32 -17.67
CA PHE A 371 3.73 -31.13 -17.35
C PHE A 371 3.50 -31.30 -15.84
N HIS A 372 4.06 -30.38 -15.05
CA HIS A 372 3.95 -30.42 -13.61
C HIS A 372 2.52 -30.08 -13.20
N LYS A 373 2.03 -30.70 -12.12
CA LYS A 373 0.76 -30.28 -11.52
C LYS A 373 0.93 -28.80 -11.09
N GLY A 374 -0.02 -27.94 -11.41
CA GLY A 374 0.12 -26.49 -11.19
C GLY A 374 0.76 -25.72 -12.37
N SER A 375 1.19 -26.40 -13.44
CA SER A 375 1.52 -25.75 -14.70
C SER A 375 0.31 -25.03 -15.30
N TRP A 376 0.59 -24.03 -16.14
CA TRP A 376 -0.43 -23.38 -16.96
C TRP A 376 -0.64 -24.09 -18.29
N GLU A 377 0.30 -24.94 -18.72
CA GLU A 377 0.22 -25.65 -20.01
C GLU A 377 -0.98 -26.61 -20.02
N GLY A 378 -1.87 -26.46 -21.00
CA GLY A 378 -3.11 -27.23 -21.11
C GLY A 378 -4.27 -26.73 -20.24
N SER A 379 -4.07 -25.67 -19.47
CA SER A 379 -5.15 -24.99 -18.72
C SER A 379 -5.93 -24.05 -19.65
N GLU A 380 -7.22 -23.84 -19.37
CA GLU A 380 -8.03 -22.84 -20.07
C GLU A 380 -7.48 -21.40 -19.91
N TRP A 381 -6.69 -21.16 -18.87
CA TRP A 381 -6.09 -19.87 -18.53
C TRP A 381 -4.73 -19.62 -19.19
N GLU A 382 -4.15 -20.62 -19.86
CA GLU A 382 -2.87 -20.54 -20.57
C GLU A 382 -2.78 -19.30 -21.49
N PRO A 383 -3.79 -18.98 -22.33
CA PRO A 383 -3.69 -17.86 -23.26
C PRO A 383 -3.58 -16.50 -22.57
N ILE A 384 -4.23 -16.34 -21.42
CA ILE A 384 -4.20 -15.08 -20.65
C ILE A 384 -2.85 -14.93 -19.95
N ILE A 385 -2.34 -16.03 -19.36
CA ILE A 385 -1.03 -16.03 -18.70
C ILE A 385 0.11 -15.81 -19.68
N ASP A 386 0.04 -16.38 -20.88
CA ASP A 386 1.07 -16.16 -21.90
C ASP A 386 1.09 -14.73 -22.43
N GLN A 387 -0.10 -14.11 -22.58
CA GLN A 387 -0.20 -12.68 -22.87
C GLN A 387 0.41 -11.84 -21.74
N ALA A 388 0.11 -12.16 -20.48
CA ALA A 388 0.68 -11.47 -19.33
C ALA A 388 2.20 -11.64 -19.23
N ARG A 389 2.74 -12.85 -19.48
CA ARG A 389 4.18 -13.14 -19.54
C ARG A 389 4.88 -12.32 -20.61
N GLN A 390 4.29 -12.28 -21.81
CA GLN A 390 4.82 -11.47 -22.91
C GLN A 390 4.86 -9.99 -22.51
N ARG A 391 3.77 -9.48 -21.90
CA ARG A 391 3.70 -8.09 -21.47
C ARG A 391 4.69 -7.74 -20.37
N ILE A 392 4.86 -8.61 -19.38
CA ILE A 392 5.86 -8.44 -18.29
C ILE A 392 7.29 -8.46 -18.85
N SER A 393 7.57 -9.32 -19.82
CA SER A 393 8.87 -9.36 -20.53
C SER A 393 9.17 -8.03 -21.24
N GLU A 394 8.19 -7.46 -21.94
CA GLU A 394 8.32 -6.14 -22.57
C GLU A 394 8.58 -5.03 -21.54
N LEU A 395 7.85 -5.02 -20.43
CA LEU A 395 7.98 -4.02 -19.36
C LEU A 395 9.34 -4.13 -18.63
N SER A 396 9.94 -5.32 -18.57
CA SER A 396 11.26 -5.58 -17.97
C SER A 396 12.43 -4.99 -18.79
N THR A 397 12.21 -4.75 -20.09
CA THR A 397 13.20 -4.21 -21.03
C THR A 397 12.83 -2.84 -21.61
N GLU A 398 11.69 -2.28 -21.21
CA GLU A 398 11.12 -1.07 -21.78
C GLU A 398 12.12 0.12 -21.73
N SER A 399 12.27 0.75 -22.90
CA SER A 399 13.19 1.88 -23.14
C SER A 399 12.48 3.18 -23.53
N GLY A 400 11.14 3.20 -23.56
CA GLY A 400 10.30 4.29 -24.06
C GLY A 400 10.60 5.66 -23.45
N TYR A 401 10.36 6.74 -24.19
CA TYR A 401 10.70 8.12 -23.79
C TYR A 401 9.77 8.70 -22.70
N ASN A 402 8.64 8.06 -22.43
CA ASN A 402 7.54 8.60 -21.62
C ASN A 402 7.75 8.50 -20.10
N LEU A 403 8.77 7.79 -19.62
CA LEU A 403 9.12 7.70 -18.19
C LEU A 403 10.43 8.44 -17.89
N SER A 404 10.57 8.89 -16.64
CA SER A 404 11.86 9.38 -16.13
C SER A 404 12.90 8.24 -16.08
N LYS A 405 14.20 8.58 -16.11
CA LYS A 405 15.27 7.55 -16.01
C LYS A 405 15.18 6.75 -14.70
N LYS A 406 14.81 7.41 -13.59
CA LYS A 406 14.60 6.77 -12.28
C LYS A 406 13.42 5.80 -12.34
N ALA A 407 12.28 6.26 -12.85
CA ALA A 407 11.07 5.44 -12.98
C ALA A 407 11.30 4.21 -13.87
N LYS A 408 11.98 4.36 -15.03
CA LYS A 408 12.32 3.20 -15.87
C LYS A 408 13.24 2.21 -15.18
N LYS A 409 14.22 2.70 -14.39
CA LYS A 409 15.14 1.82 -13.68
C LYS A 409 14.39 1.01 -12.61
N ALA A 410 13.49 1.65 -11.87
CA ALA A 410 12.64 1.01 -10.88
C ALA A 410 11.70 -0.02 -11.54
N GLN A 411 10.92 0.39 -12.55
CA GLN A 411 10.04 -0.51 -13.30
C GLN A 411 10.79 -1.74 -13.80
N ARG A 412 11.92 -1.56 -14.51
CA ARG A 412 12.69 -2.72 -15.01
C ARG A 412 13.23 -3.62 -13.90
N ALA A 413 13.49 -3.10 -12.71
CA ALA A 413 13.91 -3.93 -11.58
C ALA A 413 12.74 -4.80 -11.10
N THR A 414 11.61 -4.18 -10.78
CA THR A 414 10.39 -4.84 -10.34
C THR A 414 9.88 -5.88 -11.35
N PHE A 415 9.81 -5.53 -12.64
CA PHE A 415 9.35 -6.46 -13.67
C PHE A 415 10.32 -7.60 -13.97
N ARG A 416 11.60 -7.46 -13.65
CA ARG A 416 12.55 -8.59 -13.72
C ARG A 416 12.30 -9.59 -12.59
N GLU A 417 11.91 -9.13 -11.41
CA GLU A 417 11.54 -9.99 -10.28
C GLU A 417 10.27 -10.79 -10.62
N PHE A 418 9.24 -10.13 -11.14
CA PHE A 418 8.01 -10.83 -11.59
C PHE A 418 8.30 -11.85 -12.70
N MET A 419 9.19 -11.51 -13.64
CA MET A 419 9.57 -12.41 -14.73
C MET A 419 10.29 -13.66 -14.22
N ALA A 420 11.17 -13.54 -13.21
CA ALA A 420 11.85 -14.67 -12.61
C ALA A 420 10.84 -15.68 -12.02
N THR A 421 9.79 -15.20 -11.35
CA THR A 421 8.72 -16.09 -10.87
C THR A 421 7.89 -16.67 -12.01
N LEU A 422 7.40 -15.86 -12.95
CA LEU A 422 6.46 -16.32 -13.98
C LEU A 422 7.05 -17.24 -15.05
N VAL A 423 8.34 -17.07 -15.36
CA VAL A 423 9.06 -17.76 -16.44
C VAL A 423 10.00 -18.83 -15.87
N ASP A 424 10.84 -18.45 -14.91
CA ASP A 424 11.86 -19.35 -14.36
C ASP A 424 11.33 -20.23 -13.21
N ASN A 425 10.13 -19.90 -12.69
CA ASN A 425 9.52 -20.53 -11.50
C ASN A 425 10.43 -20.41 -10.27
N GLU A 426 11.13 -19.27 -10.17
CA GLU A 426 11.94 -18.92 -9.00
C GLU A 426 11.09 -18.14 -8.00
N SER A 427 11.01 -18.65 -6.77
CA SER A 427 10.40 -17.91 -5.65
C SER A 427 11.25 -16.69 -5.30
N PRO A 428 10.62 -15.60 -4.86
CA PRO A 428 11.34 -14.39 -4.54
C PRO A 428 12.10 -14.56 -3.21
N GLU A 429 13.29 -13.94 -3.12
CA GLU A 429 14.11 -13.95 -1.91
C GLU A 429 14.39 -12.51 -1.45
N GLU A 430 13.92 -12.14 -0.24
CA GLU A 430 14.26 -10.86 0.41
C GLU A 430 14.84 -11.14 1.80
N VAL A 431 16.06 -10.64 2.07
CA VAL A 431 16.71 -10.77 3.38
C VAL A 431 16.68 -9.44 4.11
N VAL A 432 15.98 -9.40 5.25
CA VAL A 432 15.88 -8.24 6.12
C VAL A 432 16.74 -8.45 7.37
N GLN A 433 17.73 -7.59 7.56
CA GLN A 433 18.64 -7.66 8.71
C GLN A 433 18.16 -6.74 9.84
N PHE A 434 18.12 -7.26 11.06
CA PHE A 434 17.75 -6.51 12.26
C PHE A 434 18.96 -5.97 13.03
N ARG A 435 18.71 -4.95 13.87
CA ARG A 435 19.76 -4.33 14.73
C ARG A 435 20.38 -5.30 15.73
N ASN A 436 19.64 -6.34 16.12
CA ASN A 436 20.09 -7.41 17.02
C ASN A 436 20.83 -8.54 16.27
N GLY A 437 21.11 -8.40 14.96
CA GLY A 437 21.83 -9.41 14.18
C GLY A 437 20.97 -10.57 13.67
N THR A 438 19.69 -10.64 14.05
CA THR A 438 18.75 -11.60 13.46
C THR A 438 18.48 -11.23 12.00
N THR A 439 18.40 -12.23 11.13
CA THR A 439 18.03 -12.09 9.72
C THR A 439 16.67 -12.73 9.50
N LEU A 440 15.73 -11.98 8.95
CA LEU A 440 14.47 -12.51 8.44
C LEU A 440 14.66 -12.76 6.95
N GLU A 441 14.62 -14.02 6.55
CA GLU A 441 14.68 -14.45 5.15
C GLU A 441 13.24 -14.69 4.70
N LEU A 442 12.74 -13.87 3.78
CA LEU A 442 11.45 -14.05 3.13
C LEU A 442 11.68 -14.83 1.85
N THR A 443 10.88 -15.87 1.65
CA THR A 443 11.04 -16.83 0.55
C THR A 443 9.80 -16.97 -0.33
N SER A 444 8.77 -16.13 -0.09
CA SER A 444 7.51 -16.16 -0.82
C SER A 444 6.97 -14.76 -1.09
N TRP A 445 6.13 -14.62 -2.14
CA TRP A 445 5.43 -13.38 -2.43
C TRP A 445 4.45 -13.01 -1.31
N LYS A 446 3.82 -14.01 -0.68
CA LYS A 446 2.93 -13.79 0.48
C LYS A 446 3.64 -13.00 1.58
N GLU A 447 4.82 -13.46 1.97
CA GLU A 447 5.64 -12.85 3.02
C GLU A 447 6.12 -11.44 2.62
N ILE A 448 6.58 -11.26 1.38
CA ILE A 448 7.08 -9.97 0.87
C ILE A 448 5.96 -8.93 0.83
N ILE A 449 4.79 -9.28 0.31
CA ILE A 449 3.63 -8.40 0.24
C ILE A 449 3.19 -7.99 1.65
N GLN A 450 3.04 -8.96 2.57
CA GLN A 450 2.69 -8.69 3.97
C GLN A 450 3.72 -7.77 4.63
N LEU A 451 5.01 -8.02 4.44
CA LEU A 451 6.08 -7.20 5.02
C LEU A 451 6.05 -5.78 4.46
N SER A 452 5.85 -5.63 3.15
CA SER A 452 5.76 -4.32 2.49
C SER A 452 4.64 -3.47 3.10
N PHE A 453 3.46 -4.05 3.30
CA PHE A 453 2.32 -3.39 3.95
C PHE A 453 2.58 -3.06 5.42
N VAL A 454 3.12 -4.00 6.20
CA VAL A 454 3.45 -3.77 7.61
C VAL A 454 4.51 -2.66 7.76
N ARG A 455 5.54 -2.66 6.89
CA ARG A 455 6.59 -1.65 6.83
C ARG A 455 6.01 -0.28 6.48
N HIS A 456 5.13 -0.22 5.47
CA HIS A 456 4.44 1.01 5.07
C HIS A 456 3.54 1.53 6.19
N CYS A 457 2.77 0.66 6.86
CA CYS A 457 1.87 0.99 7.96
C CYS A 457 2.63 1.60 9.14
N LEU A 458 3.66 0.91 9.64
CA LEU A 458 4.31 1.21 10.93
C LEU A 458 5.45 2.22 10.83
N GLN A 459 6.03 2.42 9.65
CA GLN A 459 7.10 3.39 9.39
C GLN A 459 8.24 3.28 10.43
N GLY A 460 8.59 4.37 11.12
CA GLY A 460 9.66 4.38 12.12
C GLY A 460 9.40 3.49 13.35
N GLY A 461 8.19 2.96 13.53
CA GLY A 461 7.85 1.97 14.56
C GLY A 461 7.99 0.51 14.12
N PHE A 462 8.24 0.24 12.83
CA PHE A 462 8.26 -1.10 12.24
C PHE A 462 9.16 -2.08 13.00
N GLN A 463 10.43 -1.72 13.21
CA GLN A 463 11.37 -2.60 13.91
C GLN A 463 10.95 -2.86 15.36
N ASN A 464 10.37 -1.88 16.06
CA ASN A 464 9.95 -2.11 17.44
C ASN A 464 8.78 -3.10 17.48
N GLN A 465 7.74 -2.85 16.69
CA GLN A 465 6.54 -3.68 16.67
C GLN A 465 6.81 -5.10 16.20
N LEU A 466 7.68 -5.31 15.22
CA LEU A 466 8.03 -6.67 14.78
C LEU A 466 8.69 -7.50 15.91
N LEU A 467 9.40 -6.85 16.84
CA LEU A 467 10.06 -7.49 17.99
C LEU A 467 9.16 -7.63 19.21
N THR A 468 8.06 -6.88 19.30
CA THR A 468 7.17 -6.86 20.49
C THR A 468 5.81 -7.50 20.23
N ASN A 469 5.26 -7.32 19.03
CA ASN A 469 3.92 -7.74 18.67
C ASN A 469 3.89 -9.24 18.34
N PRO A 470 3.15 -10.06 19.13
CA PRO A 470 3.08 -11.50 18.92
C PRO A 470 2.39 -11.88 17.61
N THR A 471 1.44 -11.08 17.12
CA THR A 471 0.76 -11.34 15.84
C THR A 471 1.72 -11.18 14.68
N LEU A 472 2.52 -10.12 14.66
CA LEU A 472 3.54 -9.95 13.62
C LEU A 472 4.63 -11.02 13.69
N GLN A 473 5.01 -11.43 14.91
CA GLN A 473 5.95 -12.54 15.11
C GLN A 473 5.41 -13.86 14.55
N TYR A 474 4.13 -14.15 14.79
CA TYR A 474 3.45 -15.30 14.23
C TYR A 474 3.40 -15.25 12.69
N MET A 475 3.04 -14.10 12.12
CA MET A 475 2.95 -13.91 10.66
C MET A 475 4.26 -14.20 9.94
N PHE A 476 5.41 -13.80 10.50
CA PHE A 476 6.72 -13.97 9.88
C PHE A 476 7.54 -15.13 10.47
N GLY A 477 6.92 -16.02 11.26
CA GLY A 477 7.61 -17.16 11.88
C GLY A 477 8.77 -16.77 12.81
N LEU A 478 8.76 -15.58 13.38
CA LEU A 478 9.80 -15.09 14.29
C LEU A 478 9.55 -15.61 15.70
N ASP A 479 10.53 -16.31 16.29
CA ASP A 479 10.49 -16.63 17.72
C ASP A 479 10.85 -15.39 18.54
N GLY A 480 9.82 -14.68 19.02
CA GLY A 480 9.94 -13.48 19.86
C GLY A 480 10.77 -13.67 21.14
N SER A 481 10.98 -14.92 21.57
CA SER A 481 11.82 -15.30 22.71
C SER A 481 13.31 -15.19 22.36
N SER A 482 13.70 -15.72 21.19
CA SER A 482 15.08 -15.69 20.68
C SER A 482 15.51 -14.30 20.20
N VAL A 483 14.54 -13.50 19.77
CA VAL A 483 14.73 -12.19 19.15
C VAL A 483 14.84 -11.07 20.19
N ASN A 484 14.12 -11.19 21.32
CA ASN A 484 14.27 -10.29 22.47
C ASN A 484 15.44 -10.67 23.38
N ASP A 485 16.09 -11.82 23.15
CA ASP A 485 17.29 -12.20 23.87
C ASP A 485 18.46 -11.33 23.39
N LYS A 486 18.66 -10.20 24.09
CA LYS A 486 19.68 -9.19 23.76
C LYS A 486 21.12 -9.72 23.83
N GLY A 487 21.32 -11.00 24.18
CA GLY A 487 22.59 -11.72 24.09
C GLY A 487 23.01 -12.10 22.67
N ASN A 488 22.11 -12.04 21.68
CA ASN A 488 22.38 -12.45 20.29
C ASN A 488 22.80 -11.32 19.33
N GLY A 489 22.86 -10.08 19.80
CA GLY A 489 23.52 -9.03 19.04
C GLY A 489 25.01 -9.31 18.94
N PHE A 490 25.57 -9.31 17.72
CA PHE A 490 27.01 -9.44 17.52
C PHE A 490 27.76 -8.59 18.54
N SER A 491 28.62 -9.24 19.34
CA SER A 491 29.47 -8.53 20.29
C SER A 491 30.29 -7.46 19.55
N GLN A 492 30.78 -6.44 20.26
CA GLN A 492 31.63 -5.42 19.65
C GLN A 492 32.84 -6.03 18.90
N LEU A 493 33.30 -7.19 19.37
CA LEU A 493 34.34 -8.00 18.71
C LEU A 493 33.83 -8.68 17.44
N GLU A 494 32.63 -9.26 17.45
CA GLU A 494 32.02 -9.88 16.25
C GLU A 494 31.61 -8.85 15.19
N LYS A 495 31.09 -7.67 15.59
CA LYS A 495 30.87 -6.55 14.68
C LYS A 495 32.19 -6.12 14.02
N ARG A 496 33.29 -6.11 14.77
CA ARG A 496 34.61 -5.80 14.24
C ARG A 496 35.16 -6.92 13.34
N LEU A 497 34.86 -8.19 13.62
CA LEU A 497 35.34 -9.34 12.85
C LEU A 497 34.53 -9.60 11.58
N LEU A 498 33.21 -9.44 11.61
CA LEU A 498 32.29 -9.80 10.53
C LEU A 498 31.86 -8.59 9.69
N LEU A 499 31.53 -7.46 10.34
CA LEU A 499 30.95 -6.28 9.67
C LEU A 499 31.96 -5.15 9.38
N SER A 500 33.21 -5.22 9.85
CA SER A 500 34.20 -4.18 9.53
C SER A 500 34.68 -4.26 8.08
N LYS A 501 35.05 -3.12 7.47
CA LYS A 501 35.74 -3.06 6.16
C LYS A 501 37.04 -3.89 6.11
N THR A 502 37.55 -4.33 7.27
CA THR A 502 38.74 -5.20 7.41
C THR A 502 38.41 -6.68 7.62
N SER A 503 37.13 -7.08 7.65
CA SER A 503 36.70 -8.46 7.83
C SER A 503 37.20 -9.37 6.72
N GLU A 504 37.40 -10.66 7.02
CA GLU A 504 37.79 -11.64 6.00
C GLU A 504 36.75 -11.76 4.89
N ALA A 505 35.45 -11.64 5.22
CA ALA A 505 34.38 -11.60 4.25
C ALA A 505 34.50 -10.41 3.28
N SER A 506 34.75 -9.20 3.80
CA SER A 506 34.99 -8.01 2.97
C SER A 506 36.23 -8.18 2.09
N LYS A 507 37.34 -8.72 2.65
CA LYS A 507 38.57 -9.01 1.89
C LYS A 507 38.35 -10.04 0.79
N LEU A 508 37.56 -11.08 1.03
CA LEU A 508 37.23 -12.10 0.03
C LEU A 508 36.33 -11.53 -1.07
N GLN A 509 35.34 -10.71 -0.74
CA GLN A 509 34.52 -10.01 -1.73
C GLN A 509 35.36 -9.05 -2.58
N ASP A 510 36.26 -8.27 -1.97
CA ASP A 510 37.15 -7.36 -2.69
C ASP A 510 38.12 -8.10 -3.60
N GLN A 511 38.68 -9.23 -3.15
CA GLN A 511 39.51 -10.09 -3.99
C GLN A 511 38.72 -10.67 -5.17
N LYS A 512 37.47 -11.10 -4.95
CA LYS A 512 36.60 -11.61 -6.02
C LYS A 512 36.27 -10.51 -7.03
N ARG A 513 35.85 -9.32 -6.58
CA ARG A 513 35.59 -8.15 -7.43
C ARG A 513 36.85 -7.71 -8.20
N SER A 514 38.03 -7.74 -7.58
CA SER A 514 39.31 -7.42 -8.24
C SER A 514 39.65 -8.43 -9.34
N LYS A 515 39.44 -9.74 -9.09
CA LYS A 515 39.59 -10.78 -10.12
C LYS A 515 38.63 -10.59 -11.28
N ASP A 516 37.37 -10.26 -11.02
CA ASP A 516 36.36 -10.04 -12.06
C ASP A 516 36.61 -8.76 -12.86
N ARG A 517 37.12 -7.69 -12.22
CA ARG A 517 37.60 -6.48 -12.91
C ARG A 517 38.76 -6.81 -13.84
N ARG A 518 39.77 -7.55 -13.37
CA ARG A 518 40.92 -7.99 -14.19
C ARG A 518 40.49 -8.88 -15.35
N LYS A 519 39.52 -9.78 -15.15
CA LYS A 519 38.96 -10.57 -16.26
C LYS A 519 38.31 -9.68 -17.32
N LYS A 520 37.48 -8.71 -16.92
CA LYS A 520 36.84 -7.76 -17.86
C LYS A 520 37.86 -6.88 -18.57
N GLU A 521 38.91 -6.46 -17.89
CA GLU A 521 40.02 -5.69 -18.48
C GLU A 521 40.82 -6.55 -19.48
N ASN A 522 41.11 -7.80 -19.14
CA ASN A 522 41.75 -8.75 -20.06
C ASN A 522 40.89 -9.03 -21.29
N TYR A 523 39.57 -9.21 -21.15
CA TYR A 523 38.66 -9.34 -22.30
C TYR A 523 38.65 -8.10 -23.19
N LYS A 524 38.69 -6.89 -22.59
CA LYS A 524 38.80 -5.64 -23.35
C LYS A 524 40.15 -5.51 -24.06
N ASN A 525 41.24 -5.88 -23.39
CA ASN A 525 42.58 -5.83 -23.99
C ASN A 525 42.74 -6.88 -25.09
N ASP A 526 42.17 -8.08 -24.93
CA ASP A 526 42.14 -9.12 -25.96
C ASP A 526 41.28 -8.72 -27.16
N PHE A 527 40.18 -8.00 -26.93
CA PHE A 527 39.40 -7.37 -28.00
C PHE A 527 40.20 -6.29 -28.75
N LEU A 528 40.97 -5.45 -28.04
CA LEU A 528 41.81 -4.39 -28.62
C LEU A 528 43.09 -4.90 -29.30
N LEU A 529 43.51 -6.14 -29.04
CA LEU A 529 44.69 -6.77 -29.65
C LEU A 529 44.33 -7.62 -30.88
N ASN A 530 43.04 -7.87 -31.12
CA ASN A 530 42.52 -8.66 -32.25
C ASN A 530 41.77 -7.81 -33.30
N GLU A 531 41.81 -6.48 -33.18
CA GLU A 531 41.65 -5.51 -34.29
C GLU A 531 43.02 -5.07 -34.79
#